data_AF-A0AAE9EED5-F1
#
_entry.id   AF-A0AAE9EED5-F1
#
_cell.length_a   1.000
_cell.length_b   1.000
_cell.length_c   1.000
_cell.angle_alpha   90.00
_cell.angle_beta   90.00
_cell.angle_gamma   90.00
#
_symmetry.space_group_name_H-M   'P 1'
#
loop_
_entity.id
_entity.type
_entity.pdbx_description
1 polymer ?
#
loop_
_entity_poly.entity_id
_entity_poly.type
_entity_poly.pdbx_seq_one_letter_code
_entity_poly.pdbx_strand_id
1 'polypeptide(L)'
;MLSLDFSYHCIVPFFATSGCSLIINETLYKYGHIISLFLLTSPMLLPIGFSIERFVAIGMAYQYEKVQTLIGPILSFVLVAPNFVVFYFIFRNETFTDVFISFLVLPNTSAPSFNNYIWFLVYAMIGNFFCNCVLLIVHFRFKKRFLLENTNLSVRYAMEEISRSSKFTLILTFTHLLFFGAYTMGSILVRTLGENFFGSFLNYSVARGVNCAVPTYNLLIAYIGIVSLRHLNAEKTVQSVDDS
;
A
#
# COMPACT_ATOMS: atom_id res chain seq x y z
N MET A 1 -10.35 0.49 -8.37
CA MET A 1 -10.08 -0.88 -7.88
C MET A 1 -11.32 -1.49 -7.23
N LEU A 2 -11.89 -0.88 -6.17
CA LEU A 2 -13.17 -1.32 -5.61
C LEU A 2 -14.33 -1.31 -6.60
N SER A 3 -14.42 -0.28 -7.46
CA SER A 3 -15.54 -0.15 -8.40
C SER A 3 -15.62 -1.27 -9.42
N LEU A 4 -14.51 -1.79 -9.96
CA LEU A 4 -14.60 -2.78 -11.04
C LEU A 4 -14.97 -4.17 -10.52
N ASP A 5 -14.30 -4.64 -9.46
CA ASP A 5 -14.53 -5.98 -8.91
C ASP A 5 -15.89 -6.04 -8.17
N PHE A 6 -16.18 -5.04 -7.32
CA PHE A 6 -17.46 -4.96 -6.61
C PHE A 6 -18.63 -4.68 -7.55
N SER A 7 -18.52 -3.74 -8.51
CA SER A 7 -19.61 -3.52 -9.46
C SER A 7 -19.82 -4.71 -10.39
N TYR A 8 -18.76 -5.43 -10.80
CA TYR A 8 -18.93 -6.65 -11.59
C TYR A 8 -19.68 -7.72 -10.77
N HIS A 9 -19.25 -8.02 -9.55
CA HIS A 9 -19.92 -9.01 -8.70
C HIS A 9 -21.32 -8.59 -8.21
N CYS A 10 -21.61 -7.29 -8.11
CA CYS A 10 -22.95 -6.81 -7.76
C CYS A 10 -23.90 -6.73 -8.97
N ILE A 11 -23.40 -6.45 -10.18
CA ILE A 11 -24.25 -6.22 -11.36
C ILE A 11 -24.50 -7.52 -12.13
N VAL A 12 -23.49 -8.38 -12.27
CA VAL A 12 -23.58 -9.64 -13.03
C VAL A 12 -24.71 -10.57 -12.55
N PRO A 13 -24.99 -10.72 -11.24
CA PRO A 13 -26.10 -11.55 -10.77
C PRO A 13 -27.48 -11.10 -11.26
N PHE A 14 -27.67 -9.80 -11.59
CA PHE A 14 -28.96 -9.29 -12.09
C PHE A 14 -29.22 -9.64 -13.56
N PHE A 15 -28.18 -9.98 -14.32
CA PHE A 15 -28.26 -10.33 -15.74
C PHE A 15 -27.93 -11.80 -16.02
N ALA A 16 -27.53 -12.55 -14.98
CA ALA A 16 -27.20 -13.96 -15.07
C ALA A 16 -28.46 -14.83 -15.13
N THR A 17 -28.62 -15.59 -16.21
CA THR A 17 -29.76 -16.49 -16.44
C THR A 17 -29.47 -17.93 -16.01
N SER A 18 -28.22 -18.28 -15.71
CA SER A 18 -27.80 -19.60 -15.20
C SER A 18 -26.56 -19.52 -14.30
N GLY A 19 -26.31 -20.54 -13.46
CA GLY A 19 -25.14 -20.56 -12.55
C GLY A 19 -23.78 -20.51 -13.27
N CYS A 20 -23.71 -20.98 -14.52
CA CYS A 20 -22.49 -20.91 -15.34
C CYS A 20 -22.22 -19.50 -15.90
N SER A 21 -23.24 -18.64 -16.03
CA SER A 21 -23.07 -17.23 -16.44
C SER A 21 -22.46 -16.34 -15.35
N LEU A 22 -22.28 -16.89 -14.13
CA LEU A 22 -21.57 -16.22 -13.03
C LEU A 22 -20.04 -16.39 -13.12
N ILE A 23 -19.56 -17.30 -13.97
CA ILE A 23 -18.13 -17.55 -14.20
C ILE A 23 -17.58 -16.45 -15.11
N ILE A 24 -16.45 -15.87 -14.73
CA ILE A 24 -15.84 -14.76 -15.46
C ILE A 24 -15.26 -15.28 -16.78
N ASN A 25 -15.55 -14.59 -17.89
CA ASN A 25 -14.93 -14.89 -19.18
C ASN A 25 -13.40 -14.74 -19.09
N GLU A 26 -12.65 -15.70 -19.62
CA GLU A 26 -11.19 -15.77 -19.59
C GLU A 26 -10.48 -14.48 -20.04
N THR A 27 -10.98 -13.84 -21.09
CA THR A 27 -10.34 -12.61 -21.63
C THR A 27 -10.55 -11.43 -20.67
N LEU A 28 -11.75 -11.32 -20.10
CA LEU A 28 -12.08 -10.31 -19.10
C LEU A 28 -11.27 -10.55 -17.81
N TYR A 29 -11.18 -11.81 -17.39
CA TYR A 29 -10.40 -12.23 -16.23
C TYR A 29 -8.92 -11.90 -16.42
N LYS A 30 -8.30 -12.22 -17.56
CA LYS A 30 -6.89 -11.95 -17.83
C LYS A 30 -6.51 -10.47 -17.63
N TYR A 31 -7.23 -9.55 -18.27
CA TYR A 31 -6.94 -8.13 -18.13
C TYR A 31 -7.38 -7.58 -16.76
N GLY A 32 -8.56 -7.97 -16.28
CA GLY A 32 -9.10 -7.53 -14.99
C GLY A 32 -8.23 -7.96 -13.81
N HIS A 33 -7.76 -9.20 -13.80
CA HIS A 33 -6.87 -9.77 -12.79
C HIS A 33 -5.53 -9.04 -12.73
N ILE A 34 -4.85 -8.91 -13.87
CA ILE A 34 -3.55 -8.24 -13.96
C ILE A 34 -3.67 -6.78 -13.51
N ILE A 35 -4.68 -6.04 -13.99
CA ILE A 35 -4.90 -4.65 -13.61
C ILE A 35 -5.21 -4.53 -12.12
N SER A 36 -6.04 -5.43 -11.57
CA SER A 36 -6.43 -5.40 -10.16
C SER A 36 -5.25 -5.67 -9.24
N LEU A 37 -4.44 -6.69 -9.54
CA LEU A 37 -3.22 -7.00 -8.77
C LEU A 37 -2.16 -5.89 -8.92
N PHE A 38 -2.02 -5.30 -10.10
CA PHE A 38 -1.07 -4.20 -10.32
C PHE A 38 -1.45 -2.97 -9.50
N LEU A 39 -2.74 -2.61 -9.49
CA LEU A 39 -3.26 -1.50 -8.69
C LEU A 39 -3.26 -1.81 -7.18
N LEU A 40 -3.28 -3.08 -6.78
CA LEU A 40 -3.14 -3.48 -5.38
C LEU A 40 -1.72 -3.31 -4.86
N THR A 41 -0.74 -3.69 -5.68
CA THR A 41 0.67 -3.75 -5.30
C THR A 41 1.40 -2.42 -5.49
N SER A 42 1.01 -1.60 -6.47
CA SER A 42 1.67 -0.32 -6.75
C SER A 42 1.63 0.67 -5.57
N PRO A 43 0.49 0.89 -4.88
CA PRO A 43 0.43 1.79 -3.73
C PRO A 43 1.30 1.33 -2.57
N MET A 44 1.61 0.03 -2.46
CA MET A 44 2.48 -0.49 -1.40
C MET A 44 3.89 0.06 -1.52
N LEU A 45 4.39 0.42 -2.71
CA LEU A 45 5.74 0.94 -2.87
C LEU A 45 5.84 2.44 -2.59
N LEU A 46 4.74 3.19 -2.68
CA LEU A 46 4.72 4.65 -2.50
C LEU A 46 5.17 5.13 -1.11
N PRO A 47 4.80 4.48 0.03
CA PRO A 47 5.30 4.84 1.35
C PRO A 47 6.82 4.80 1.49
N ILE A 48 7.51 3.97 0.69
CA ILE A 48 8.98 3.93 0.66
C ILE A 48 9.51 5.24 0.06
N GLY A 49 8.88 5.72 -1.02
CA GLY A 49 9.23 6.98 -1.66
C GLY A 49 9.10 8.18 -0.72
N PHE A 50 8.00 8.25 0.03
CA PHE A 50 7.84 9.29 1.05
C PHE A 50 8.95 9.24 2.10
N SER A 51 9.35 8.04 2.52
CA SER A 51 10.38 7.87 3.53
C SER A 51 11.75 8.33 3.03
N ILE A 52 12.11 7.99 1.78
CA ILE A 52 13.34 8.46 1.12
C ILE A 52 13.35 9.99 1.01
N GLU A 53 12.24 10.58 0.57
CA GLU A 53 12.08 12.02 0.49
C GLU A 53 12.32 12.70 1.85
N ARG A 54 11.80 12.11 2.94
CA ARG A 54 12.01 12.62 4.31
C ARG A 54 13.46 12.45 4.79
N PHE A 55 14.16 11.37 4.40
CA PHE A 55 15.59 11.22 4.71
C PHE A 55 16.44 12.30 4.04
N VAL A 56 16.20 12.51 2.74
CA VAL A 56 16.85 13.58 1.97
C VAL A 56 16.53 14.95 2.58
N ALA A 57 15.31 15.13 3.08
CA ALA A 57 14.88 16.36 3.71
C ALA A 57 15.64 16.75 4.95
N ILE A 58 15.80 15.79 5.87
CA ILE A 58 16.54 16.02 7.12
C ILE A 58 18.02 16.24 6.80
N GLY A 59 18.59 15.51 5.84
CA GLY A 59 19.98 15.66 5.42
C GLY A 59 20.28 17.03 4.78
N MET A 60 19.32 17.60 4.05
CA MET A 60 19.48 18.87 3.33
C MET A 60 18.73 20.04 3.98
N ALA A 61 18.46 19.97 5.29
CA ALA A 61 17.73 20.97 6.07
C ALA A 61 18.14 22.44 5.81
N TYR A 62 19.39 22.70 5.42
CA TYR A 62 19.91 24.05 5.14
C TYR A 62 19.70 24.54 3.69
N GLN A 63 19.52 23.64 2.71
CA GLN A 63 19.31 23.97 1.28
C GLN A 63 17.87 23.72 0.82
N TYR A 64 16.96 23.56 1.78
CA TYR A 64 15.70 22.84 1.61
C TYR A 64 14.63 23.57 0.77
N GLU A 65 14.80 24.88 0.53
CA GLU A 65 13.74 25.75 -0.01
C GLU A 65 13.44 25.57 -1.52
N LYS A 66 14.36 25.00 -2.31
CA LYS A 66 14.23 24.94 -3.79
C LYS A 66 14.06 23.54 -4.40
N VAL A 67 14.34 22.48 -3.64
CA VAL A 67 14.45 21.10 -4.16
C VAL A 67 13.18 20.26 -3.91
N GLN A 68 12.27 20.75 -3.07
CA GLN A 68 11.17 19.97 -2.47
C GLN A 68 10.08 19.52 -3.45
N THR A 69 9.87 20.23 -4.58
CA THR A 69 8.71 19.99 -5.46
C THR A 69 8.92 18.93 -6.52
N LEU A 70 10.16 18.61 -6.91
CA LEU A 70 10.44 17.70 -8.03
C LEU A 70 10.71 16.25 -7.59
N ILE A 71 11.19 16.04 -6.36
CA ILE A 71 11.60 14.72 -5.85
C ILE A 71 10.42 13.74 -5.76
N GLY A 72 9.26 14.19 -5.25
CA GLY A 72 8.09 13.33 -5.05
C GLY A 72 7.55 12.69 -6.34
N PRO A 73 7.29 13.46 -7.42
CA PRO A 73 6.86 12.89 -8.70
C PRO A 73 7.86 11.93 -9.33
N ILE A 74 9.16 12.25 -9.26
CA ILE A 74 10.23 11.39 -9.79
C ILE A 74 10.26 10.05 -9.05
N LEU A 75 10.24 10.07 -7.71
CA LEU A 75 10.23 8.84 -6.91
C LEU A 75 8.99 7.99 -7.17
N SER A 76 7.83 8.62 -7.36
CA SER A 76 6.60 7.91 -7.69
C SER A 76 6.74 7.13 -9.01
N PHE A 77 7.33 7.72 -10.04
CA PHE A 77 7.56 7.04 -11.32
C PHE A 77 8.59 5.91 -11.20
N VAL A 78 9.71 6.19 -10.51
CA VAL A 78 10.80 5.23 -10.30
C VAL A 78 10.36 4.01 -9.49
N LEU A 79 9.44 4.18 -8.53
CA LEU A 79 8.94 3.07 -7.70
C LEU A 79 7.87 2.23 -8.39
N VAL A 80 7.11 2.81 -9.33
CA VAL A 80 6.07 2.08 -10.08
C VAL A 80 6.66 1.28 -11.25
N ALA A 81 7.73 1.77 -11.89
CA ALA A 81 8.35 1.10 -13.05
C ALA A 81 8.81 -0.35 -12.77
N PRO A 82 9.50 -0.67 -11.65
CA PRO A 82 9.86 -2.04 -11.30
C PRO A 82 8.64 -2.97 -11.17
N ASN A 83 7.49 -2.44 -10.73
CA ASN A 83 6.28 -3.24 -10.59
C ASN A 83 5.80 -3.76 -11.96
N PHE A 84 5.90 -2.95 -13.02
CA PHE A 84 5.60 -3.42 -14.38
C PHE A 84 6.51 -4.56 -14.83
N VAL A 85 7.81 -4.47 -14.52
CA VAL A 85 8.79 -5.50 -14.89
C VAL A 85 8.49 -6.82 -14.17
N VAL A 86 8.25 -6.78 -12.86
CA VAL A 86 7.92 -7.97 -12.07
C VAL A 86 6.64 -8.63 -12.56
N PHE A 87 5.58 -7.85 -12.83
CA PHE A 87 4.33 -8.37 -13.37
C PHE A 87 4.52 -9.05 -14.74
N TYR A 88 5.30 -8.44 -15.63
CA TYR A 88 5.62 -9.05 -16.92
C TYR A 88 6.29 -10.42 -16.74
N PHE A 89 7.26 -10.55 -15.83
CA PHE A 89 7.94 -11.83 -15.57
C PHE A 89 7.05 -12.88 -14.90
N ILE A 90 6.12 -12.48 -14.03
CA ILE A 90 5.22 -13.43 -13.34
C ILE A 90 4.16 -14.00 -14.31
N PHE A 91 3.59 -13.17 -15.19
CA PHE A 91 2.44 -13.56 -16.01
C PHE A 91 2.77 -13.94 -17.47
N ARG A 92 4.03 -13.85 -17.91
CA ARG A 92 4.41 -14.16 -19.31
C ARG A 92 4.11 -15.59 -19.77
N ASN A 93 4.07 -16.55 -18.84
CA ASN A 93 3.90 -17.98 -19.15
C ASN A 93 2.53 -18.51 -18.70
N GLU A 94 1.60 -17.63 -18.32
CA GLU A 94 0.29 -18.01 -17.81
C GLU A 94 -0.73 -18.29 -18.91
N THR A 95 -1.42 -19.43 -18.81
CA THR A 95 -2.43 -19.86 -19.79
C THR A 95 -3.85 -19.49 -19.37
N PHE A 96 -4.08 -19.07 -18.11
CA PHE A 96 -5.38 -18.59 -17.60
C PHE A 96 -6.56 -19.54 -17.89
N THR A 97 -6.35 -20.85 -17.81
CA THR A 97 -7.33 -21.89 -18.17
C THR A 97 -8.18 -22.42 -17.00
N ASP A 98 -8.02 -21.86 -15.79
CA ASP A 98 -8.73 -22.33 -14.59
C ASP A 98 -10.12 -21.69 -14.44
N VAL A 99 -11.00 -22.28 -13.63
CA VAL A 99 -12.31 -21.69 -13.32
C VAL A 99 -12.14 -20.55 -12.30
N PHE A 100 -12.41 -19.32 -12.72
CA PHE A 100 -12.20 -18.14 -11.88
C PHE A 100 -13.51 -17.55 -11.35
N ILE A 101 -13.58 -17.38 -10.04
CA ILE A 101 -14.73 -16.85 -9.30
C ILE A 101 -14.52 -15.38 -8.91
N SER A 102 -13.29 -14.87 -8.90
CA SER A 102 -12.99 -13.45 -8.60
C SER A 102 -11.68 -13.04 -9.28
N PHE A 103 -11.58 -11.76 -9.66
CA PHE A 103 -10.36 -11.17 -10.24
C PHE A 103 -9.16 -11.15 -9.29
N LEU A 104 -9.33 -11.47 -8.00
CA LEU A 104 -8.23 -11.55 -7.02
C LEU A 104 -7.75 -12.99 -6.74
N VAL A 105 -8.44 -14.01 -7.24
CA VAL A 105 -7.99 -15.40 -7.12
C VAL A 105 -6.81 -15.60 -8.06
N LEU A 106 -5.66 -16.05 -7.54
CA LEU A 106 -4.47 -16.32 -8.34
C LEU A 106 -4.54 -17.71 -9.02
N PRO A 107 -4.11 -17.82 -10.29
CA PRO A 107 -3.92 -19.11 -10.94
C PRO A 107 -2.86 -19.93 -10.22
N ASN A 108 -2.99 -21.26 -10.26
CA ASN A 108 -2.12 -22.14 -9.46
C ASN A 108 -0.66 -22.12 -9.92
N THR A 109 -0.42 -21.87 -11.21
CA THR A 109 0.89 -21.85 -11.87
C THR A 109 1.75 -20.64 -11.49
N SER A 110 1.19 -19.43 -11.45
CA SER A 110 1.89 -18.17 -11.09
C SER A 110 1.84 -17.85 -9.61
N ALA A 111 0.95 -18.51 -8.86
CA ALA A 111 0.78 -18.22 -7.46
C ALA A 111 2.04 -18.38 -6.59
N PRO A 112 2.93 -19.37 -6.78
CA PRO A 112 4.19 -19.43 -6.02
C PRO A 112 5.07 -18.20 -6.25
N SER A 113 5.23 -17.79 -7.51
CA SER A 113 6.00 -16.61 -7.91
C SER A 113 5.38 -15.32 -7.35
N PHE A 114 4.06 -15.21 -7.39
CA PHE A 114 3.34 -14.06 -6.83
C PHE A 114 3.39 -14.01 -5.30
N ASN A 115 3.32 -15.17 -4.62
CA ASN A 115 3.50 -15.24 -3.17
C ASN A 115 4.89 -14.76 -2.75
N ASN A 116 5.94 -15.15 -3.49
CA ASN A 116 7.29 -14.64 -3.26
C ASN A 116 7.36 -13.12 -3.42
N TYR A 117 6.65 -12.57 -4.40
CA TYR A 117 6.56 -11.12 -4.59
C TYR A 117 5.81 -10.42 -3.44
N ILE A 118 4.71 -11.00 -2.95
CA ILE A 118 4.00 -10.49 -1.75
C ILE A 118 4.95 -10.48 -0.54
N TRP A 119 5.70 -11.55 -0.31
CA TRP A 119 6.68 -11.61 0.79
C TRP A 119 7.74 -10.53 0.65
N PHE A 120 8.26 -10.32 -0.55
CA PHE A 120 9.18 -9.21 -0.83
C PHE A 120 8.56 -7.85 -0.47
N LEU A 121 7.30 -7.60 -0.84
CA LEU A 121 6.59 -6.36 -0.48
C LEU A 121 6.42 -6.21 1.03
N VAL A 122 6.08 -7.28 1.75
CA VAL A 122 5.97 -7.28 3.23
C VAL A 122 7.33 -6.95 3.85
N TYR A 123 8.42 -7.57 3.40
CA TYR A 123 9.76 -7.27 3.91
C TYR A 123 10.18 -5.83 3.61
N ALA A 124 9.89 -5.32 2.42
CA ALA A 124 10.15 -3.93 2.06
C ALA A 124 9.37 -2.95 2.97
N MET A 125 8.11 -3.25 3.31
CA MET A 125 7.30 -2.47 4.25
C MET A 125 7.84 -2.51 5.67
N ILE A 126 8.26 -3.68 6.15
CA ILE A 126 8.89 -3.82 7.48
C ILE A 126 10.18 -3.00 7.53
N GLY A 127 11.04 -3.14 6.52
CA GLY A 127 12.28 -2.34 6.41
C GLY A 127 11.98 -0.84 6.40
N ASN A 128 10.97 -0.42 5.64
CA ASN A 128 10.54 0.98 5.59
C ASN A 128 10.03 1.50 6.94
N PHE A 129 9.28 0.70 7.69
CA PHE A 129 8.85 1.05 9.05
C PHE A 129 10.05 1.30 9.98
N PHE A 130 11.04 0.40 9.97
CA PHE A 130 12.27 0.60 10.74
C PHE A 130 13.03 1.85 10.32
N CYS A 131 13.15 2.12 9.01
CA CYS A 131 13.74 3.34 8.49
C CYS A 131 13.02 4.60 9.03
N ASN A 132 11.68 4.60 9.06
CA ASN A 132 10.90 5.71 9.63
C ASN A 132 11.11 5.86 11.15
N CYS A 133 11.24 4.77 11.90
CA CYS A 133 11.59 4.84 13.32
C CYS A 133 12.97 5.47 13.55
N VAL A 134 13.98 5.04 12.78
CA VAL A 134 15.33 5.63 12.83
C VAL A 134 15.28 7.11 12.48
N LEU A 135 14.53 7.48 11.45
CA LEU A 135 14.34 8.87 11.02
C LEU A 135 13.77 9.73 12.16
N LEU A 136 12.77 9.24 12.89
CA LEU A 136 12.18 9.95 14.02
C LEU A 136 13.18 10.13 15.18
N ILE A 137 14.02 9.12 15.45
CA ILE A 137 15.10 9.22 16.45
C ILE A 137 16.14 10.27 16.04
N VAL A 138 16.57 10.23 14.77
CA VAL A 138 17.51 11.21 14.20
C VAL A 138 16.92 12.62 14.32
N HIS A 139 15.66 12.80 13.94
CA HIS A 139 14.96 14.07 14.06
C HIS A 139 14.92 14.58 15.50
N PHE A 140 14.57 13.74 16.48
CA PHE A 140 14.55 14.11 17.89
C PHE A 140 15.94 14.59 18.38
N ARG A 141 17.01 13.90 17.97
CA ARG A 141 18.38 14.29 18.31
C ARG A 141 18.78 15.62 17.65
N PHE A 142 18.44 15.81 16.37
CA PHE A 142 18.71 17.06 15.65
C PHE A 142 17.95 18.23 16.25
N LYS A 143 16.65 18.08 16.53
CA LYS A 143 15.82 19.11 17.19
C LYS A 143 16.41 19.53 18.53
N LYS A 144 16.86 18.57 19.35
CA LYS A 144 17.49 18.86 20.65
C LYS A 144 18.77 19.68 20.51
N ARG A 145 19.61 19.41 19.50
CA ARG A 145 20.83 20.18 19.22
C ARG A 145 20.52 21.59 18.72
N PHE A 146 19.60 21.73 17.76
CA PHE A 146 19.26 23.01 17.16
C PHE A 146 18.54 23.98 18.12
N LEU A 147 17.72 23.47 19.04
CA LEU A 147 17.10 24.29 20.08
C LEU A 147 18.11 24.96 21.03
N LEU A 148 19.34 24.43 21.11
CA LEU A 148 20.42 25.01 21.92
C LEU A 148 21.15 26.16 21.19
N GLU A 149 21.02 26.27 19.86
CA GLU A 149 21.81 27.19 19.03
C GLU A 149 21.08 28.50 18.64
N ASN A 150 19.89 28.80 19.19
CA ASN A 150 19.12 30.03 18.89
C ASN A 150 18.99 30.36 17.38
N THR A 151 18.63 29.36 16.58
CA THR A 151 18.55 29.48 15.11
C THR A 151 17.35 30.29 14.59
N ASN A 152 17.49 30.85 13.38
CA ASN A 152 16.48 31.61 12.64
C ASN A 152 15.10 30.93 12.58
N LEU A 153 14.02 31.75 12.62
CA LEU A 153 12.62 31.30 12.57
C LEU A 153 12.32 30.42 11.35
N SER A 154 12.90 30.70 10.18
CA SER A 154 12.70 29.91 8.96
C SER A 154 13.15 28.45 9.12
N VAL A 155 14.28 28.23 9.77
CA VAL A 155 14.81 26.88 10.04
C VAL A 155 13.94 26.15 11.06
N ARG A 156 13.45 26.87 12.08
CA ARG A 156 12.53 26.31 13.09
C ARG A 156 11.23 25.81 12.45
N TYR A 157 10.63 26.63 11.60
CA TYR A 157 9.43 26.25 10.83
C TYR A 157 9.67 25.05 9.92
N ALA A 158 10.76 25.06 9.15
CA ALA A 158 11.12 23.94 8.26
C ALA A 158 11.30 22.63 9.06
N MET A 159 11.95 22.68 10.22
CA MET A 159 12.16 21.47 11.03
C MET A 159 10.88 20.94 11.67
N GLU A 160 9.95 21.82 12.04
CA GLU A 160 8.66 21.42 12.56
C GLU A 160 7.78 20.78 11.47
N GLU A 161 7.78 21.35 10.27
CA GLU A 161 7.10 20.77 9.11
C GLU A 161 7.64 19.36 8.79
N ILE A 162 8.97 19.21 8.75
CA ILE A 162 9.60 17.90 8.53
C ILE A 162 9.23 16.93 9.65
N SER A 163 9.20 17.36 10.91
CA SER A 163 8.82 16.50 12.05
C SER A 163 7.40 15.97 11.90
N ARG A 164 6.48 16.87 11.58
CA ARG A 164 5.05 16.57 11.47
C ARG A 164 4.76 15.66 10.29
N SER A 165 5.38 15.96 9.15
CA SER A 165 5.35 15.11 7.96
C SER A 165 5.94 13.72 8.24
N SER A 166 7.02 13.62 9.01
CA SER A 166 7.63 12.32 9.38
C SER A 166 6.73 11.49 10.29
N LYS A 167 6.05 12.11 11.26
CA LYS A 167 5.03 11.44 12.09
C LYS A 167 3.88 10.91 11.24
N PHE A 168 3.41 11.70 10.27
CA PHE A 168 2.40 11.26 9.32
C PHE A 168 2.84 10.02 8.53
N THR A 169 4.06 10.04 7.97
CA THR A 169 4.61 8.91 7.22
C THR A 169 4.75 7.67 8.10
N LEU A 170 5.14 7.81 9.36
CA LEU A 170 5.20 6.70 10.32
C LEU A 170 3.81 6.07 10.57
N ILE A 171 2.79 6.89 10.83
CA ILE A 171 1.40 6.41 11.02
C ILE A 171 0.94 5.68 9.77
N LEU A 172 1.14 6.27 8.61
CA LEU A 172 0.72 5.70 7.32
C LEU A 172 1.41 4.37 7.04
N THR A 173 2.73 4.26 7.27
CA THR A 173 3.49 3.01 7.06
C THR A 173 3.09 1.93 8.06
N PHE A 174 2.85 2.28 9.32
CA PHE A 174 2.34 1.36 10.34
C PHE A 174 0.95 0.82 9.98
N THR A 175 0.03 1.70 9.57
CA THR A 175 -1.32 1.30 9.13
C THR A 175 -1.27 0.37 7.91
N HIS A 176 -0.44 0.68 6.91
CA HIS A 176 -0.25 -0.21 5.76
C HIS A 176 0.27 -1.58 6.20
N LEU A 177 1.31 -1.62 7.04
CA LEU A 177 1.89 -2.87 7.53
C LEU A 177 0.89 -3.72 8.30
N LEU A 178 0.08 -3.11 9.17
CA LEU A 178 -0.93 -3.82 9.97
C LEU A 178 -2.02 -4.42 9.08
N PHE A 179 -2.65 -3.62 8.22
CA PHE A 179 -3.78 -4.09 7.43
C PHE A 179 -3.38 -4.99 6.27
N PHE A 180 -2.31 -4.65 5.55
CA PHE A 180 -1.80 -5.51 4.48
C PHE A 180 -1.15 -6.78 5.04
N GLY A 181 -0.42 -6.67 6.14
CA GLY A 181 0.18 -7.82 6.82
C GLY A 181 -0.88 -8.81 7.29
N ALA A 182 -1.94 -8.33 7.94
CA ALA A 182 -3.06 -9.19 8.35
C ALA A 182 -3.76 -9.84 7.15
N TYR A 183 -4.02 -9.07 6.07
CA TYR A 183 -4.63 -9.58 4.85
C TYR A 183 -3.79 -10.69 4.19
N THR A 184 -2.50 -10.44 3.99
CA THR A 184 -1.58 -11.40 3.35
C THR A 184 -1.40 -12.65 4.20
N MET A 185 -1.27 -12.50 5.52
CA MET A 185 -1.16 -13.62 6.45
C MET A 185 -2.42 -14.49 6.44
N GLY A 186 -3.60 -13.87 6.46
CA GLY A 186 -4.87 -14.59 6.30
C GLY A 186 -4.95 -15.33 4.98
N SER A 187 -4.55 -14.70 3.87
CA SER A 187 -4.58 -15.29 2.52
C SER A 187 -3.67 -16.52 2.40
N ILE A 188 -2.47 -16.46 2.98
CA ILE A 188 -1.53 -17.59 3.01
C ILE A 188 -2.03 -18.69 3.97
N LEU A 189 -2.63 -18.34 5.11
CA LEU A 189 -3.23 -19.30 6.04
C LEU A 189 -4.31 -20.14 5.37
N VAL A 190 -5.29 -19.50 4.71
CA VAL A 190 -6.34 -20.23 3.98
C VAL A 190 -5.73 -21.14 2.90
N ARG A 191 -4.66 -20.68 2.25
CA ARG A 191 -3.97 -21.46 1.22
C ARG A 191 -3.23 -22.68 1.78
N THR A 192 -2.60 -22.56 2.94
CA THR A 192 -1.81 -23.65 3.57
C THR A 192 -2.67 -24.70 4.26
N LEU A 193 -3.80 -24.30 4.85
CA LEU A 193 -4.77 -25.22 5.47
C LEU A 193 -5.42 -26.17 4.45
N GLY A 194 -5.61 -25.68 3.21
CA GLY A 194 -6.07 -26.50 2.08
C GLY A 194 -7.47 -27.08 2.26
N GLU A 195 -7.89 -27.92 1.32
CA GLU A 195 -9.24 -28.50 1.27
C GLU A 195 -9.53 -29.42 2.47
N ASN A 196 -8.51 -30.11 2.98
CA ASN A 196 -8.62 -31.05 4.10
C ASN A 196 -9.14 -30.38 5.39
N PHE A 197 -8.83 -29.09 5.59
CA PHE A 197 -9.31 -28.34 6.76
C PHE A 197 -10.77 -27.86 6.60
N PHE A 198 -11.18 -27.50 5.37
CA PHE A 198 -12.52 -26.96 5.09
C PHE A 198 -13.57 -28.03 4.78
N GLY A 199 -13.16 -29.31 4.69
CA GLY A 199 -14.05 -30.47 4.55
C GLY A 199 -14.72 -30.63 3.18
N SER A 200 -14.66 -29.61 2.32
CA SER A 200 -15.10 -29.69 0.93
C SER A 200 -14.39 -28.67 0.04
N PHE A 201 -14.25 -29.01 -1.24
CA PHE A 201 -13.73 -28.11 -2.28
C PHE A 201 -14.52 -26.79 -2.36
N LEU A 202 -15.84 -26.88 -2.16
CA LEU A 202 -16.73 -25.71 -2.16
C LEU A 202 -16.42 -24.78 -1.00
N ASN A 203 -16.32 -25.30 0.22
CA ASN A 203 -16.01 -24.49 1.41
C ASN A 203 -14.62 -23.85 1.31
N TYR A 204 -13.63 -24.58 0.78
CA TYR A 204 -12.29 -24.05 0.52
C TYR A 204 -12.31 -22.92 -0.52
N SER A 205 -13.03 -23.11 -1.62
CA SER A 205 -13.17 -22.10 -2.67
C SER A 205 -13.91 -20.85 -2.18
N VAL A 206 -14.94 -21.02 -1.35
CA VAL A 206 -15.64 -19.90 -0.71
C VAL A 206 -14.75 -19.18 0.29
N ALA A 207 -13.99 -19.89 1.13
CA ALA A 207 -13.05 -19.28 2.08
C ALA A 207 -11.96 -18.46 1.36
N ARG A 208 -11.45 -18.97 0.23
CA ARG A 208 -10.53 -18.21 -0.64
C ARG A 208 -11.22 -17.02 -1.29
N GLY A 209 -12.43 -17.20 -1.79
CA GLY A 209 -13.23 -16.13 -2.40
C GLY A 209 -13.50 -14.98 -1.43
N VAL A 210 -13.90 -15.27 -0.20
CA VAL A 210 -14.17 -14.27 0.85
C VAL A 210 -12.90 -13.55 1.29
N ASN A 211 -11.78 -14.27 1.44
CA ASN A 211 -10.51 -13.66 1.81
C ASN A 211 -9.90 -12.81 0.67
N CYS A 212 -10.20 -13.18 -0.58
CA CYS A 212 -9.88 -12.39 -1.77
C CYS A 212 -10.95 -11.36 -2.11
N ALA A 213 -12.07 -11.28 -1.38
CA ALA A 213 -13.16 -10.38 -1.70
C ALA A 213 -12.79 -8.96 -1.27
N VAL A 214 -12.32 -8.19 -2.26
CA VAL A 214 -12.07 -6.75 -2.24
C VAL A 214 -11.15 -6.28 -1.10
N PRO A 215 -9.98 -5.69 -1.37
CA PRO A 215 -9.13 -5.08 -0.34
C PRO A 215 -9.80 -3.81 0.23
N THR A 216 -10.82 -4.00 1.05
CA THR A 216 -11.55 -2.96 1.80
C THR A 216 -10.60 -2.15 2.67
N TYR A 217 -9.50 -2.76 3.08
CA TYR A 217 -8.42 -2.10 3.80
C TYR A 217 -7.81 -0.92 3.02
N ASN A 218 -7.83 -0.92 1.68
CA ASN A 218 -7.31 0.23 0.90
C ASN A 218 -8.13 1.51 1.16
N LEU A 219 -9.44 1.40 1.37
CA LEU A 219 -10.28 2.56 1.75
C LEU A 219 -10.00 3.00 3.18
N LEU A 220 -9.82 2.04 4.09
CA LEU A 220 -9.54 2.33 5.48
C LEU A 220 -8.19 3.04 5.63
N ILE A 221 -7.17 2.59 4.89
CA ILE A 221 -5.86 3.25 4.81
C ILE A 221 -6.00 4.68 4.27
N ALA A 222 -6.74 4.88 3.18
CA ALA A 222 -6.95 6.21 2.61
C ALA A 222 -7.70 7.14 3.59
N TYR A 223 -8.72 6.61 4.27
CA TYR A 223 -9.48 7.32 5.29
C TYR A 223 -8.59 7.73 6.47
N ILE A 224 -7.81 6.80 7.03
CA ILE A 224 -6.86 7.07 8.12
C ILE A 224 -5.83 8.11 7.67
N GLY A 225 -5.36 8.04 6.43
CA GLY A 225 -4.47 9.05 5.85
C GLY A 225 -5.11 10.45 5.83
N ILE A 226 -6.35 10.57 5.37
CA ILE A 226 -7.07 11.86 5.35
C ILE A 226 -7.30 12.39 6.77
N VAL A 227 -7.74 11.55 7.71
CA VAL A 227 -8.00 11.94 9.10
C VAL A 227 -6.70 12.38 9.78
N SER A 228 -5.62 11.62 9.62
CA SER A 228 -4.31 11.96 10.19
C SER A 228 -3.78 13.27 9.63
N LEU A 229 -3.93 13.50 8.32
CA LEU A 229 -3.52 14.76 7.69
C LEU A 229 -4.34 15.95 8.22
N ARG A 230 -5.66 15.78 8.38
CA ARG A 230 -6.54 16.82 8.95
C ARG A 230 -6.17 17.16 10.39
N HIS A 231 -5.90 16.16 11.23
CA HIS A 231 -5.48 16.36 12.61
C HIS A 231 -4.16 17.15 12.69
N LEU A 232 -3.17 16.74 11.91
CA LEU A 232 -1.86 17.40 11.87
C LEU A 232 -1.95 18.83 11.29
N ASN A 233 -2.87 19.09 10.36
CA ASN A 233 -3.12 20.44 9.86
C ASN A 233 -3.84 21.32 10.90
N ALA A 234 -4.78 20.75 11.66
CA ALA A 234 -5.47 21.49 12.74
C ALA A 234 -4.48 21.93 13.84
N GLU A 235 -3.55 21.05 14.24
CA GLU A 235 -2.44 21.41 15.14
C GLU A 235 -1.56 22.53 14.57
N LYS A 236 -1.53 22.75 13.24
CA LYS A 236 -0.71 23.80 12.61
C LYS A 236 -1.34 25.16 12.85
N THR A 237 -2.66 25.23 12.63
CA THR A 237 -3.44 26.44 12.78
C THR A 237 -3.46 26.93 14.22
N VAL A 238 -3.56 26.03 15.19
CA VAL A 238 -3.51 26.38 16.62
C VAL A 238 -2.14 26.94 17.00
N GLN A 239 -1.06 26.28 16.57
CA GLN A 239 0.30 26.71 16.89
C GLN A 239 0.68 28.04 16.24
N SER A 240 0.15 28.35 15.05
CA SER A 240 0.36 29.65 14.39
C SER A 240 -0.39 30.83 15.05
N VAL A 241 -1.41 30.55 15.86
CA VAL A 241 -2.15 31.58 16.62
C VAL A 241 -1.48 31.85 17.97
N ASP A 242 -0.82 30.86 18.57
CA ASP A 242 -0.06 31.03 19.81
C ASP A 242 1.31 31.70 19.60
N ASP A 243 1.90 31.59 18.40
CA ASP A 243 3.18 32.22 18.03
C ASP A 243 3.03 33.67 17.46
N SER A 244 1.80 34.19 17.36
CA SER A 244 1.45 35.55 16.85
C SER A 244 1.04 36.50 17.97
#